data_AF-A0A6M4A399-F1
#
_entry.id   AF-A0A6M4A399-F1
#
_cell.length_a   1.000
_cell.length_b   1.000
_cell.length_c   1.000
_cell.angle_alpha   90.00
_cell.angle_beta   90.00
_cell.angle_gamma   90.00
#
_symmetry.space_group_name_H-M   'P 1'
#
loop_
_entity.id
_entity.type
_entity.pdbx_description
1 polymer ?
#
loop_
_entity_poly.entity_id
_entity_poly.type
_entity_poly.pdbx_seq_one_letter_code
_entity_poly.pdbx_strand_id
1 'polypeptide(L)'
;MIPIFPVATDRELKRRQSKGRQLDPVALAEVRAMLGDASRQKDLLIQHLHTINDQLGKLPLAHLAALAHEMRLAQTEVFEVASFYHHFDICQDGASIAALTLRVCDSLSCEMAGSLQLIERLQASLDKDIRIQRVPCIGRCEQAPAAMLGQHALPQADINNVQLALAQQQTSASIPPYLDYAGYLAQGGYLQLQDCHQGKIEKETLVSLMEDSGLRGLGGAGFPAGRKWRIVAAQAAPRLMAVNIDEGEPGTFKDRTYLERDPHRFLEGMLIAAWAVDIADVYIYLRDEYHGCRIMLEAELAKLQQAPPVANLPRLHLRRGAGAYICGEESAMIASIEGKRGLPRLRPPYVAQVGLFNHPTLVHNFETLYWVSDLVKKGSAWFKQEGRNGRSGLRSFSVSGRVSKPGVYLAPAGISVTELIEEYAGGMQGGHQLYAYLPGGASGGILPASLGHLPLDFDTLQAHGCFIGSAAVIVLSQHDSAITAARNMMAFFKYESCGQCTPCRVGTAKALELISQQAWDIPLLNDLSAAMRDASICGLGQAAPNPVDCVIRYFPHELQSTGESA
;
A
#
# COMPACT_ATOMS: atom_id res chain seq x y z
N MET A 1 47.74 -53.37 19.65
CA MET A 1 47.16 -52.30 20.47
C MET A 1 46.03 -51.69 19.67
N ILE A 2 44.78 -52.04 19.97
CA ILE A 2 43.61 -51.55 19.22
C ILE A 2 43.36 -50.10 19.67
N PRO A 3 43.32 -49.11 18.76
CA PRO A 3 43.07 -47.73 19.16
C PRO A 3 41.61 -47.59 19.59
N ILE A 4 41.41 -47.27 20.86
CA ILE A 4 40.09 -46.92 21.42
C ILE A 4 39.87 -45.44 21.11
N PHE A 5 38.98 -45.13 20.17
CA PHE A 5 38.49 -43.77 19.98
C PHE A 5 37.46 -43.45 21.07
N PRO A 6 37.54 -42.30 21.74
CA PRO A 6 36.54 -41.92 22.72
C PRO A 6 35.20 -41.70 22.02
N VAL A 7 34.18 -42.45 22.45
CA VAL A 7 32.79 -42.21 22.07
C VAL A 7 32.35 -40.90 22.74
N ALA A 8 31.93 -39.93 21.94
CA ALA A 8 31.44 -38.64 22.43
C ALA A 8 30.36 -38.84 23.48
N THR A 9 30.42 -38.08 24.57
CA THR A 9 29.45 -38.20 25.65
C THR A 9 28.07 -37.67 25.23
N ASP A 10 27.01 -38.19 25.82
CA ASP A 10 25.61 -37.77 25.56
C ASP A 10 25.39 -36.26 25.77
N ARG A 11 26.26 -35.63 26.57
CA ARG A 11 26.32 -34.17 26.79
C ARG A 11 26.93 -33.39 25.61
N GLU A 12 27.88 -33.96 24.88
CA GLU A 12 28.45 -33.37 23.65
C GLU A 12 27.49 -33.50 22.46
N LEU A 13 26.71 -34.59 22.40
CA LEU A 13 25.63 -34.77 21.43
C LEU A 13 24.48 -33.79 21.68
N LYS A 14 24.08 -33.57 22.94
CA LYS A 14 23.09 -32.54 23.32
C LYS A 14 23.57 -31.11 23.04
N ARG A 15 24.88 -30.85 23.07
CA ARG A 15 25.47 -29.56 22.65
C ARG A 15 25.50 -29.37 21.13
N ARG A 16 25.44 -30.46 20.35
CA ARG A 16 25.36 -30.45 18.88
C ARG A 16 23.94 -30.36 18.33
N GLN A 17 22.90 -30.56 19.15
CA GLN A 17 21.54 -30.25 18.73
C GLN A 17 21.44 -28.73 18.48
N SER A 18 21.12 -28.37 17.25
CA SER A 18 20.88 -26.97 16.89
C SER A 18 19.84 -26.37 17.82
N LYS A 19 20.11 -25.16 18.33
CA LYS A 19 19.10 -24.37 19.05
C LYS A 19 18.06 -23.93 18.01
N GLY A 20 16.96 -24.66 17.88
CA GLY A 20 15.90 -24.42 16.90
C GLY A 20 15.02 -25.65 16.66
N ARG A 21 13.98 -25.51 15.82
CA ARG A 21 13.19 -26.65 15.36
C ARG A 21 14.09 -27.59 14.57
N GLN A 22 13.97 -28.90 14.81
CA GLN A 22 14.70 -29.89 14.03
C GLN A 22 14.25 -29.84 12.58
N LEU A 23 15.20 -29.99 11.66
CA LEU A 23 14.92 -29.97 10.23
C LEU A 23 14.18 -31.25 9.84
N ASP A 24 12.96 -31.11 9.33
CA ASP A 24 12.19 -32.20 8.76
C ASP A 24 12.65 -32.47 7.31
N PRO A 25 13.18 -33.67 6.99
CA PRO A 25 13.60 -34.01 5.63
C PRO A 25 12.47 -33.93 4.59
N VAL A 26 11.22 -34.22 4.97
CA VAL A 26 10.06 -34.17 4.07
C VAL A 26 9.76 -32.72 3.71
N ALA A 27 9.61 -31.85 4.71
CA ALA A 27 9.38 -30.42 4.49
C ALA A 27 10.52 -29.78 3.68
N LEU A 28 11.78 -30.21 3.88
CA LEU A 28 12.91 -29.75 3.08
C LEU A 28 12.81 -30.17 1.60
N ALA A 29 12.45 -31.43 1.33
CA ALA A 29 12.26 -31.90 -0.03
C ALA A 29 11.13 -31.16 -0.73
N GLU A 30 10.02 -30.92 -0.03
CA GLU A 30 8.88 -30.13 -0.53
C GLU A 30 9.29 -28.68 -0.81
N VAL A 31 9.96 -27.99 0.12
CA VAL A 31 10.46 -26.62 -0.11
C VAL A 31 11.38 -26.57 -1.32
N ARG A 32 12.31 -27.52 -1.48
CA ARG A 32 13.19 -27.57 -2.66
C ARG A 32 12.41 -27.77 -3.96
N ALA A 33 11.41 -28.64 -3.95
CA ALA A 33 10.55 -28.86 -5.11
C ALA A 33 9.75 -27.60 -5.46
N MET A 34 9.19 -26.91 -4.46
CA MET A 34 8.42 -25.68 -4.65
C MET A 34 9.28 -24.53 -5.19
N LEU A 35 10.52 -24.38 -4.73
CA LEU A 35 11.41 -23.31 -5.17
C LEU A 35 12.09 -23.62 -6.53
N GLY A 36 12.22 -24.88 -6.90
CA GLY A 36 12.84 -25.29 -8.17
C GLY A 36 14.22 -24.66 -8.39
N ASP A 37 14.41 -23.98 -9.52
CA ASP A 37 15.65 -23.29 -9.89
C ASP A 37 15.70 -21.82 -9.45
N ALA A 38 14.70 -21.33 -8.71
CA ALA A 38 14.66 -19.95 -8.27
C ALA A 38 15.90 -19.59 -7.42
N SER A 39 16.38 -18.35 -7.52
CA SER A 39 17.52 -17.88 -6.75
C SER A 39 17.26 -17.97 -5.24
N ARG A 40 18.26 -18.41 -4.46
CA ARG A 40 18.22 -18.46 -2.98
C ARG A 40 18.76 -17.18 -2.34
N GLN A 41 18.83 -16.07 -3.08
CA GLN A 41 19.23 -14.79 -2.52
C GLN A 41 18.28 -14.36 -1.40
N LYS A 42 18.83 -13.71 -0.38
CA LYS A 42 18.12 -13.39 0.87
C LYS A 42 16.92 -12.48 0.64
N ASP A 43 17.02 -11.56 -0.32
CA ASP A 43 15.96 -10.60 -0.65
C ASP A 43 14.71 -11.24 -1.28
N LEU A 44 14.81 -12.50 -1.72
CA LEU A 44 13.68 -13.28 -2.22
C LEU A 44 12.90 -14.00 -1.11
N LEU A 45 13.27 -13.84 0.17
CA LEU A 45 12.62 -14.53 1.29
C LEU A 45 11.09 -14.39 1.26
N ILE A 46 10.57 -13.17 1.10
CA ILE A 46 9.13 -12.92 1.05
C ILE A 46 8.49 -13.58 -0.18
N GLN A 47 9.19 -13.63 -1.31
CA GLN A 47 8.66 -14.28 -2.52
C GLN A 47 8.60 -15.81 -2.33
N HIS A 48 9.59 -16.40 -1.65
CA HIS A 48 9.59 -17.82 -1.32
C HIS A 48 8.55 -18.19 -0.26
N LEU A 49 8.28 -17.29 0.69
CA LEU A 49 7.16 -17.43 1.63
C LEU A 49 5.82 -17.45 0.88
N HIS A 50 5.63 -16.58 -0.11
CA HIS A 50 4.45 -16.62 -0.99
C HIS A 50 4.35 -17.95 -1.75
N THR A 51 5.44 -18.44 -2.33
CA THR A 51 5.44 -19.73 -3.05
C THR A 51 4.95 -20.87 -2.17
N ILE A 52 5.40 -20.94 -0.91
CA ILE A 52 4.96 -21.99 0.03
C ILE A 52 3.50 -21.74 0.45
N ASN A 53 3.16 -20.51 0.81
CA ASN A 53 1.82 -20.16 1.28
C ASN A 53 0.74 -20.41 0.22
N ASP A 54 1.00 -20.08 -1.04
CA ASP A 54 0.06 -20.28 -2.15
C ASP A 54 -0.13 -21.76 -2.48
N GLN A 55 0.93 -22.57 -2.42
CA GLN A 55 0.84 -24.01 -2.74
C GLN A 55 0.21 -24.83 -1.60
N LEU A 56 0.45 -24.45 -0.34
CA LEU A 56 -0.05 -25.17 0.83
C LEU A 56 -1.30 -24.55 1.45
N GLY A 57 -1.66 -23.32 1.06
CA GLY A 57 -2.70 -22.51 1.71
C GLY A 57 -2.34 -22.04 3.12
N LYS A 58 -1.09 -22.22 3.55
CA LYS A 58 -0.58 -21.95 4.91
C LYS A 58 0.94 -22.00 4.96
N LEU A 59 1.51 -21.59 6.09
CA LEU A 59 2.94 -21.69 6.40
C LEU A 59 3.18 -22.55 7.65
N PRO A 60 3.38 -23.87 7.50
CA PRO A 60 3.74 -24.73 8.62
C PRO A 60 5.13 -24.38 9.17
N LEU A 61 5.31 -24.54 10.48
CA LEU A 61 6.60 -24.26 11.13
C LEU A 61 7.74 -25.16 10.62
N ALA A 62 7.45 -26.41 10.22
CA ALA A 62 8.43 -27.28 9.55
C ALA A 62 8.94 -26.68 8.23
N HIS A 63 8.04 -26.13 7.40
CA HIS A 63 8.41 -25.49 6.13
C HIS A 63 9.18 -24.19 6.33
N LEU A 64 8.86 -23.39 7.36
CA LEU A 64 9.66 -22.22 7.71
C LEU A 64 11.09 -22.61 8.14
N ALA A 65 11.23 -23.69 8.93
CA ALA A 65 12.54 -24.20 9.32
C ALA A 65 13.33 -24.75 8.13
N ALA A 66 12.66 -25.44 7.20
CA ALA A 66 13.22 -25.93 5.95
C ALA A 66 13.66 -24.79 5.02
N LEU A 67 12.83 -23.75 4.86
CA LEU A 67 13.16 -22.57 4.08
C LEU A 67 14.38 -21.83 4.66
N ALA A 68 14.43 -21.66 5.98
CA ALA A 68 15.59 -21.08 6.66
C ALA A 68 16.87 -21.87 6.38
N HIS A 69 16.80 -23.21 6.43
CA HIS A 69 17.93 -24.07 6.09
C HIS A 69 18.35 -23.90 4.62
N GLU A 70 17.40 -23.97 3.69
CA GLU A 70 17.63 -23.89 2.24
C GLU A 70 18.24 -22.54 1.82
N MET A 71 17.76 -21.43 2.40
CA MET A 71 18.26 -20.08 2.14
C MET A 71 19.49 -19.70 2.97
N ARG A 72 19.94 -20.57 3.89
CA ARG A 72 21.03 -20.30 4.84
C ARG A 72 20.77 -19.05 5.70
N LEU A 73 19.54 -18.94 6.20
CA LEU A 73 19.08 -17.90 7.11
C LEU A 73 18.84 -18.46 8.51
N ALA A 74 18.78 -17.58 9.51
CA ALA A 74 18.37 -17.99 10.84
C ALA A 74 16.86 -18.34 10.84
N GLN A 75 16.45 -19.40 11.55
CA GLN A 75 15.03 -19.74 11.69
C GLN A 75 14.23 -18.58 12.30
N THR A 76 14.83 -17.84 13.24
CA THR A 76 14.21 -16.65 13.85
C THR A 76 14.02 -15.52 12.83
N GLU A 77 14.98 -15.31 11.93
CA GLU A 77 14.87 -14.29 10.88
C GLU A 77 13.71 -14.60 9.94
N VAL A 78 13.60 -15.85 9.47
CA VAL A 78 12.48 -16.29 8.62
C VAL A 78 11.14 -16.18 9.33
N PHE A 79 11.07 -16.60 10.60
CA PHE A 79 9.83 -16.52 11.38
C PHE A 79 9.42 -15.07 11.66
N GLU A 80 10.35 -14.20 12.05
CA GLU A 80 10.08 -12.78 12.30
C GLU A 80 9.56 -12.08 11.05
N VAL A 81 10.13 -12.39 9.88
CA VAL A 81 9.64 -11.88 8.58
C VAL A 81 8.24 -12.42 8.30
N ALA A 82 8.03 -13.74 8.35
CA ALA A 82 6.72 -14.32 8.07
C ALA A 82 5.62 -13.77 9.00
N SER A 83 5.91 -13.62 10.30
CA SER A 83 4.94 -13.18 11.30
C SER A 83 4.58 -11.69 11.24
N PHE A 84 5.38 -10.89 10.53
CA PHE A 84 5.15 -9.46 10.38
C PHE A 84 4.05 -9.14 9.36
N TYR A 85 3.87 -9.98 8.35
CA TYR A 85 2.98 -9.72 7.22
C TYR A 85 1.63 -10.43 7.40
N HIS A 86 0.52 -9.73 7.18
CA HIS A 86 -0.82 -10.22 7.52
C HIS A 86 -1.33 -11.37 6.63
N HIS A 87 -0.76 -11.54 5.44
CA HIS A 87 -1.24 -12.55 4.48
C HIS A 87 -0.53 -13.90 4.60
N PHE A 88 0.40 -14.02 5.54
CA PHE A 88 1.10 -15.25 5.84
C PHE A 88 0.42 -15.99 6.99
N ASP A 89 -0.21 -17.12 6.66
CA ASP A 89 -0.96 -17.93 7.61
C ASP A 89 -0.05 -18.95 8.32
N ILE A 90 0.71 -18.48 9.31
CA ILE A 90 1.60 -19.34 10.10
C ILE A 90 0.80 -20.30 10.97
N CYS A 91 1.11 -21.60 10.90
CA CYS A 91 0.43 -22.60 11.70
C CYS A 91 1.37 -23.65 12.31
N GLN A 92 0.92 -24.28 13.40
CA GLN A 92 1.58 -25.48 13.93
C GLN A 92 1.52 -26.61 12.90
N ASP A 93 2.49 -27.52 12.94
CA ASP A 93 2.52 -28.68 12.04
C ASP A 93 1.28 -29.55 12.27
N GLY A 94 0.60 -29.93 11.18
CA GLY A 94 -0.65 -30.71 11.24
C GLY A 94 -1.91 -29.89 11.54
N ALA A 95 -1.80 -28.58 11.80
CA ALA A 95 -2.99 -27.74 11.98
C ALA A 95 -3.80 -27.64 10.67
N SER A 96 -5.12 -27.77 10.80
CA SER A 96 -6.06 -27.51 9.71
C SER A 96 -6.44 -26.03 9.73
N ILE A 97 -6.27 -25.34 8.61
CA ILE A 97 -6.84 -24.02 8.35
C ILE A 97 -8.00 -24.25 7.39
N ALA A 98 -9.07 -23.45 7.51
CA ALA A 98 -10.14 -23.40 6.52
C ALA A 98 -9.58 -23.41 5.09
N ALA A 99 -10.15 -24.24 4.22
CA ALA A 99 -9.67 -24.39 2.85
C ALA A 99 -9.87 -23.10 2.02
N LEU A 100 -10.81 -22.25 2.43
CA LEU A 100 -11.12 -21.00 1.76
C LEU A 100 -11.29 -19.86 2.76
N THR A 101 -10.71 -18.71 2.43
CA THR A 101 -10.85 -17.48 3.23
C THR A 101 -11.65 -16.44 2.45
N LEU A 102 -12.68 -15.91 3.09
CA LEU A 102 -13.43 -14.73 2.67
C LEU A 102 -12.96 -13.54 3.50
N ARG A 103 -12.24 -12.61 2.87
CA ARG A 103 -11.80 -11.37 3.50
C ARG A 103 -12.85 -10.28 3.26
N VAL A 104 -13.34 -9.64 4.31
CA VAL A 104 -14.31 -8.54 4.22
C VAL A 104 -13.66 -7.28 4.75
N CYS A 105 -13.66 -6.23 3.93
CA CYS A 105 -13.08 -4.94 4.28
C CYS A 105 -13.90 -4.24 5.38
N ASP A 106 -13.23 -3.81 6.45
CA ASP A 106 -13.85 -3.06 7.55
C ASP A 106 -13.34 -1.61 7.67
N SER A 107 -12.67 -1.09 6.65
CA SER A 107 -12.32 0.33 6.58
C SER A 107 -13.55 1.22 6.35
N LEU A 108 -13.43 2.50 6.72
CA LEU A 108 -14.52 3.47 6.82
C LEU A 108 -15.55 3.44 5.68
N SER A 109 -15.16 3.49 4.40
CA SER A 109 -16.13 3.46 3.28
C SER A 109 -16.96 2.17 3.24
N CYS A 110 -16.35 1.03 3.58
CA CYS A 110 -17.05 -0.26 3.68
C CYS A 110 -17.89 -0.36 4.95
N GLU A 111 -17.42 0.17 6.09
CA GLU A 111 -18.19 0.24 7.32
C GLU A 111 -19.46 1.08 7.13
N MET A 112 -19.34 2.28 6.54
CA MET A 112 -20.48 3.14 6.21
C MET A 112 -21.49 2.46 5.26
N ALA A 113 -21.01 1.55 4.41
CA ALA A 113 -21.82 0.78 3.49
C ALA A 113 -22.39 -0.51 4.13
N GLY A 114 -22.12 -0.79 5.41
CA GLY A 114 -22.71 -1.89 6.17
C GLY A 114 -21.87 -3.17 6.23
N SER A 115 -20.54 -3.07 6.08
CA SER A 115 -19.67 -4.26 6.07
C SER A 115 -19.68 -5.04 7.39
N LEU A 116 -19.83 -4.36 8.55
CA LEU A 116 -19.90 -5.02 9.85
C LEU A 116 -21.15 -5.92 9.96
N GLN A 117 -22.31 -5.43 9.55
CA GLN A 117 -23.55 -6.21 9.51
C GLN A 117 -23.49 -7.32 8.45
N LEU A 118 -22.75 -7.11 7.36
CA LEU A 118 -22.49 -8.17 6.39
C LEU A 118 -21.67 -9.30 7.02
N ILE A 119 -20.59 -8.97 7.74
CA ILE A 119 -19.74 -9.96 8.43
C ILE A 119 -20.57 -10.80 9.41
N GLU A 120 -21.36 -10.16 10.26
CA GLU A 120 -22.22 -10.87 11.24
C GLU A 120 -23.19 -11.84 10.55
N ARG A 121 -23.84 -11.39 9.47
CA ARG A 121 -24.77 -12.24 8.72
C ARG A 121 -24.05 -13.39 8.02
N LEU A 122 -22.89 -13.14 7.41
CA LEU A 122 -22.09 -14.18 6.77
C LEU A 122 -21.61 -15.23 7.79
N GLN A 123 -21.19 -14.81 8.97
CA GLN A 123 -20.78 -15.70 10.06
C GLN A 123 -21.94 -16.57 10.57
N ALA A 124 -23.17 -16.06 10.52
CA ALA A 124 -24.36 -16.83 10.87
C ALA A 124 -24.83 -17.77 9.74
N SER A 125 -24.55 -17.44 8.47
CA SER A 125 -25.11 -18.14 7.31
C SER A 125 -24.17 -19.12 6.61
N LEU A 126 -22.85 -18.92 6.68
CA LEU A 126 -21.87 -19.71 5.95
C LEU A 126 -21.37 -20.90 6.78
N ASP A 127 -20.95 -21.95 6.09
CA ASP A 127 -20.37 -23.14 6.69
C ASP A 127 -19.06 -22.85 7.43
N LYS A 128 -18.76 -23.67 8.45
CA LYS A 128 -17.58 -23.49 9.32
C LYS A 128 -16.24 -23.76 8.64
N ASP A 129 -16.26 -24.31 7.42
CA ASP A 129 -15.09 -24.57 6.59
C ASP A 129 -14.61 -23.33 5.81
N ILE A 130 -15.41 -22.24 5.81
CA ILE A 130 -15.03 -20.94 5.24
C ILE A 130 -14.57 -20.01 6.37
N ARG A 131 -13.32 -19.54 6.30
CA ARG A 131 -12.81 -18.54 7.23
C ARG A 131 -13.24 -17.15 6.80
N ILE A 132 -14.11 -16.52 7.58
CA ILE A 132 -14.44 -15.11 7.40
C ILE A 132 -13.43 -14.27 8.18
N GLN A 133 -12.67 -13.44 7.47
CA GLN A 133 -11.64 -12.60 8.04
C GLN A 133 -11.98 -11.12 7.82
N ARG A 134 -11.98 -10.35 8.90
CA ARG A 134 -12.01 -8.89 8.84
C ARG A 134 -10.64 -8.39 8.41
N VAL A 135 -10.59 -7.51 7.42
CA VAL A 135 -9.34 -6.95 6.92
C VAL A 135 -9.42 -5.44 6.72
N PRO A 136 -8.28 -4.75 6.82
CA PRO A 136 -8.13 -3.36 6.37
C PRO A 136 -8.47 -3.16 4.89
N CYS A 137 -8.36 -1.92 4.43
CA CYS A 137 -8.72 -1.51 3.08
C CYS A 137 -8.03 -2.35 2.00
N ILE A 138 -8.82 -3.02 1.17
CA ILE A 138 -8.34 -3.81 0.02
C ILE A 138 -8.25 -3.00 -1.30
N GLY A 139 -8.28 -1.66 -1.22
CA GLY A 139 -8.13 -0.76 -2.38
C GLY A 139 -9.33 -0.72 -3.32
N ARG A 140 -10.54 -0.90 -2.79
CA ARG A 140 -11.80 -0.97 -3.54
C ARG A 140 -12.92 -0.13 -2.90
N CYS A 141 -12.58 1.03 -2.34
CA CYS A 141 -13.52 1.85 -1.58
C CYS A 141 -14.68 2.41 -2.43
N GLU A 142 -14.52 2.51 -3.75
CA GLU A 142 -15.60 2.84 -4.69
C GLU A 142 -16.59 1.70 -4.92
N GLN A 143 -16.23 0.49 -4.52
CA GLN A 143 -17.02 -0.73 -4.63
C GLN A 143 -17.56 -1.17 -3.26
N ALA A 144 -17.60 -0.27 -2.27
CA ALA A 144 -18.00 -0.59 -0.90
C ALA A 144 -19.47 -1.10 -0.80
N PRO A 145 -19.76 -2.08 0.09
CA PRO A 145 -18.81 -2.90 0.84
C PRO A 145 -18.00 -3.81 -0.10
N ALA A 146 -16.70 -3.93 0.12
CA ALA A 146 -15.83 -4.76 -0.70
C ALA A 146 -15.38 -6.00 0.06
N ALA A 147 -15.36 -7.14 -0.62
CA ALA A 147 -14.84 -8.40 -0.10
C ALA A 147 -13.92 -9.11 -1.11
N MET A 148 -13.20 -10.12 -0.66
CA MET A 148 -12.30 -10.95 -1.46
C MET A 148 -12.46 -12.42 -1.08
N LEU A 149 -12.92 -13.25 -2.00
CA LEU A 149 -13.03 -14.70 -1.83
C LEU A 149 -11.79 -15.36 -2.46
N GLY A 150 -10.85 -15.84 -1.64
CA GLY A 150 -9.53 -16.21 -2.14
C GLY A 150 -8.82 -14.99 -2.74
N GLN A 151 -8.66 -14.97 -4.06
CA GLN A 151 -8.13 -13.86 -4.87
C GLN A 151 -9.20 -13.19 -5.75
N HIS A 152 -10.46 -13.62 -5.65
CA HIS A 152 -11.57 -13.06 -6.42
C HIS A 152 -12.22 -11.88 -5.68
N ALA A 153 -12.20 -10.71 -6.31
CA ALA A 153 -12.80 -9.50 -5.74
C ALA A 153 -14.32 -9.49 -5.91
N LEU A 154 -15.03 -9.18 -4.82
CA LEU A 154 -16.48 -9.06 -4.78
C LEU A 154 -16.85 -7.59 -4.52
N PRO A 155 -17.19 -6.82 -5.58
CA PRO A 155 -17.68 -5.46 -5.43
C PRO A 155 -19.11 -5.47 -4.89
N GLN A 156 -19.46 -4.48 -4.06
CA GLN A 156 -20.79 -4.35 -3.45
C GLN A 156 -21.23 -5.67 -2.80
N ALA A 157 -20.34 -6.25 -2.01
CA ALA A 157 -20.50 -7.55 -1.40
C ALA A 157 -21.79 -7.63 -0.58
N ASP A 158 -22.55 -8.69 -0.80
CA ASP A 158 -23.73 -9.05 -0.03
C ASP A 158 -23.77 -10.58 0.17
N ILE A 159 -24.77 -11.10 0.87
CA ILE A 159 -24.87 -12.54 1.14
C ILE A 159 -25.04 -13.32 -0.18
N ASN A 160 -25.82 -12.79 -1.11
CA ASN A 160 -26.20 -13.50 -2.33
C ASN A 160 -25.01 -13.63 -3.28
N ASN A 161 -24.26 -12.56 -3.52
CA ASN A 161 -23.11 -12.59 -4.41
C ASN A 161 -21.93 -13.38 -3.81
N VAL A 162 -21.76 -13.37 -2.48
CA VAL A 162 -20.79 -14.23 -1.80
C VAL A 162 -21.18 -15.70 -1.96
N GLN A 163 -22.44 -16.07 -1.70
CA GLN A 163 -22.92 -17.44 -1.86
C GLN A 163 -22.83 -17.91 -3.31
N LEU A 164 -23.14 -17.04 -4.28
CA LEU A 164 -23.00 -17.34 -5.69
C LEU A 164 -21.54 -17.62 -6.08
N ALA A 165 -20.62 -16.77 -5.64
CA ALA A 165 -19.19 -16.95 -5.90
C ALA A 165 -18.64 -18.24 -5.27
N LEU A 166 -19.11 -18.58 -4.06
CA LEU A 166 -18.80 -19.84 -3.39
C LEU A 166 -19.33 -21.05 -4.18
N ALA A 167 -20.60 -21.02 -4.58
CA ALA A 167 -21.23 -22.09 -5.36
C ALA A 167 -20.55 -22.31 -6.71
N GLN A 168 -20.03 -21.25 -7.32
CA GLN A 168 -19.30 -21.27 -8.59
C GLN A 168 -17.79 -21.49 -8.41
N GLN A 169 -17.29 -21.61 -7.17
CA GLN A 169 -15.87 -21.74 -6.85
C GLN A 169 -15.01 -20.62 -7.46
N GLN A 170 -15.56 -19.41 -7.57
CA GLN A 170 -14.88 -18.23 -8.10
C GLN A 170 -13.90 -17.67 -7.08
N THR A 171 -12.70 -18.27 -7.05
CA THR A 171 -11.63 -17.94 -6.10
C THR A 171 -10.42 -17.27 -6.75
N SER A 172 -10.32 -17.33 -8.07
CA SER A 172 -9.23 -16.72 -8.84
C SER A 172 -9.52 -15.27 -9.18
N ALA A 173 -8.45 -14.47 -9.26
CA ALA A 173 -8.53 -13.09 -9.68
C ALA A 173 -9.05 -12.95 -11.11
N SER A 174 -9.90 -11.95 -11.34
CA SER A 174 -10.27 -11.50 -12.67
C SER A 174 -9.29 -10.43 -13.16
N ILE A 175 -9.01 -10.44 -14.47
CA ILE A 175 -8.21 -9.40 -15.13
C ILE A 175 -9.19 -8.60 -16.01
N PRO A 176 -9.46 -7.33 -15.69
CA PRO A 176 -10.32 -6.49 -16.54
C PRO A 176 -9.66 -6.23 -17.89
N PRO A 177 -10.40 -5.85 -18.94
CA PRO A 177 -9.80 -5.41 -20.20
C PRO A 177 -8.89 -4.19 -19.97
N TYR A 178 -7.70 -4.23 -20.57
CA TYR A 178 -6.68 -3.18 -20.46
C TYR A 178 -5.98 -2.95 -21.81
N LEU A 179 -5.30 -1.81 -21.93
CA LEU A 179 -4.42 -1.48 -23.04
C LEU A 179 -3.09 -2.23 -22.86
N ASP A 180 -2.94 -3.34 -23.57
CA ASP A 180 -1.75 -4.19 -23.50
C ASP A 180 -0.55 -3.62 -24.27
N TYR A 181 0.58 -4.32 -24.22
CA TYR A 181 1.83 -3.87 -24.86
C TYR A 181 1.68 -3.57 -26.35
N ALA A 182 1.01 -4.45 -27.09
CA ALA A 182 0.83 -4.28 -28.52
C ALA A 182 -0.10 -3.09 -28.84
N GLY A 183 -1.20 -2.96 -28.09
CA GLY A 183 -2.11 -1.83 -28.19
C GLY A 183 -1.43 -0.50 -27.86
N TYR A 184 -0.60 -0.46 -26.81
CA TYR A 184 0.14 0.73 -26.42
C TYR A 184 1.15 1.16 -27.50
N LEU A 185 1.91 0.22 -28.08
CA LEU A 185 2.80 0.49 -29.22
C LEU A 185 2.04 1.03 -30.43
N ALA A 186 0.89 0.44 -30.77
CA ALA A 186 0.08 0.87 -31.90
C ALA A 186 -0.43 2.32 -31.78
N GLN A 187 -0.56 2.84 -30.56
CA GLN A 187 -0.92 4.23 -30.27
C GLN A 187 0.28 5.19 -30.19
N GLY A 188 1.48 4.72 -30.54
CA GLY A 188 2.72 5.50 -30.45
C GLY A 188 3.32 5.53 -29.04
N GLY A 189 3.01 4.55 -28.20
CA GLY A 189 3.67 4.35 -26.92
C GLY A 189 5.17 4.06 -27.08
N TYR A 190 5.97 4.45 -26.09
CA TYR A 190 7.44 4.35 -26.08
C TYR A 190 8.20 5.25 -27.06
N LEU A 191 7.53 6.09 -27.85
CA LEU A 191 8.21 7.05 -28.73
C LEU A 191 9.07 8.03 -27.93
N GLN A 192 8.60 8.51 -26.76
CA GLN A 192 9.37 9.43 -25.92
C GLN A 192 10.61 8.74 -25.33
N LEU A 193 10.48 7.47 -24.92
CA LEU A 193 11.62 6.67 -24.46
C LEU A 193 12.65 6.44 -25.59
N GLN A 194 12.19 6.19 -26.81
CA GLN A 194 13.05 6.03 -27.99
C GLN A 194 13.80 7.32 -28.32
N ASP A 195 13.13 8.47 -28.25
CA ASP A 195 13.76 9.78 -28.48
C ASP A 195 14.87 10.07 -27.46
N CYS A 196 14.69 9.65 -26.20
CA CYS A 196 15.75 9.72 -25.18
C CYS A 196 16.97 8.86 -25.56
N HIS A 197 16.75 7.60 -25.96
CA HIS A 197 17.85 6.69 -26.32
C HIS A 197 18.56 7.06 -27.64
N GLN A 198 17.86 7.74 -28.55
CA GLN A 198 18.41 8.25 -29.81
C GLN A 198 19.15 9.58 -29.64
N GLY A 199 19.20 10.14 -28.42
CA GLY A 199 19.88 11.40 -28.14
C GLY A 199 19.14 12.64 -28.64
N LYS A 200 17.83 12.54 -28.96
CA LYS A 200 17.01 13.70 -29.33
C LYS A 200 16.60 14.53 -28.12
N ILE A 201 16.55 13.90 -26.95
CA ILE A 201 16.28 14.53 -25.67
C ILE A 201 17.50 14.29 -24.79
N GLU A 202 18.07 15.36 -24.24
CA GLU A 202 19.18 15.29 -23.29
C GLU A 202 18.68 15.05 -21.87
N LYS A 203 19.49 14.36 -21.04
CA LYS A 203 19.14 14.06 -19.64
C LYS A 203 18.86 15.32 -18.82
N GLU A 204 19.72 16.34 -18.95
CA GLU A 204 19.57 17.58 -18.17
C GLU A 204 18.31 18.35 -18.57
N THR A 205 17.98 18.38 -19.86
CA THR A 205 16.72 18.94 -20.37
C THR A 205 15.52 18.25 -19.72
N LEU A 206 15.56 16.92 -19.57
CA LEU A 206 14.48 16.19 -18.94
C LEU A 206 14.39 16.43 -17.43
N VAL A 207 15.51 16.45 -16.71
CA VAL A 207 15.52 16.77 -15.28
C VAL A 207 14.97 18.19 -15.05
N SER A 208 15.39 19.16 -15.87
CA SER A 208 14.89 20.54 -15.83
C SER A 208 13.39 20.61 -16.14
N LEU A 209 12.92 19.88 -17.16
CA LEU A 209 11.49 19.77 -17.48
C LEU A 209 10.68 19.27 -16.28
N MET A 210 11.18 18.24 -15.57
CA MET A 210 10.50 17.67 -14.42
C MET A 210 10.47 18.63 -13.23
N GLU A 211 11.51 19.42 -13.01
CA GLU A 211 11.50 20.48 -11.99
C GLU A 211 10.57 21.62 -12.37
N ASP A 212 10.65 22.06 -13.62
CA ASP A 212 9.81 23.10 -14.16
C ASP A 212 8.34 22.68 -14.14
N SER A 213 7.99 21.41 -14.32
CA SER A 213 6.60 20.95 -14.26
C SER A 213 5.90 21.23 -12.93
N GLY A 214 6.66 21.37 -11.83
CA GLY A 214 6.10 21.42 -10.48
C GLY A 214 5.49 20.09 -10.03
N LEU A 215 5.70 18.99 -10.77
CA LEU A 215 5.22 17.67 -10.37
C LEU A 215 5.79 17.29 -9.00
N ARG A 216 4.89 16.87 -8.13
CA ARG A 216 5.20 16.39 -6.78
C ARG A 216 4.95 14.89 -6.67
N GLY A 217 5.60 14.25 -5.71
CA GLY A 217 5.33 12.86 -5.36
C GLY A 217 3.90 12.65 -4.91
N LEU A 218 3.13 11.92 -5.72
CA LEU A 218 1.69 11.69 -5.60
C LEU A 218 1.31 10.52 -4.65
N GLY A 219 2.30 9.99 -3.91
CA GLY A 219 2.08 8.98 -2.88
C GLY A 219 1.78 9.53 -1.48
N GLY A 220 1.74 10.86 -1.30
CA GLY A 220 1.34 11.50 -0.04
C GLY A 220 2.27 12.59 0.49
N ALA A 221 3.59 12.38 0.45
CA ALA A 221 4.55 13.32 1.01
C ALA A 221 4.72 14.62 0.20
N GLY A 222 4.36 14.62 -1.09
CA GLY A 222 4.41 15.83 -1.92
C GLY A 222 5.81 16.36 -2.24
N PHE A 223 6.88 15.57 -2.09
CA PHE A 223 8.23 16.05 -2.43
C PHE A 223 8.40 16.31 -3.94
N PRO A 224 9.04 17.40 -4.39
CA PRO A 224 9.21 17.70 -5.82
C PRO A 224 9.95 16.60 -6.59
N ALA A 225 9.36 16.11 -7.67
CA ALA A 225 9.85 14.95 -8.42
C ALA A 225 11.19 15.23 -9.12
N GLY A 226 11.31 16.35 -9.85
CA GLY A 226 12.55 16.72 -10.54
C GLY A 226 13.74 16.92 -9.60
N ARG A 227 13.51 17.55 -8.43
CA ARG A 227 14.54 17.71 -7.39
C ARG A 227 15.03 16.34 -6.89
N LYS A 228 14.11 15.38 -6.70
CA LYS A 228 14.47 14.01 -6.31
C LYS A 228 15.34 13.33 -7.37
N TRP A 229 15.03 13.51 -8.66
CA TRP A 229 15.83 12.98 -9.76
C TRP A 229 17.25 13.56 -9.71
N ARG A 230 17.39 14.88 -9.58
CA ARG A 230 18.72 15.52 -9.50
C ARG A 230 19.54 15.04 -8.30
N ILE A 231 18.93 14.90 -7.12
CA ILE A 231 19.63 14.41 -5.92
C ILE A 231 20.22 13.02 -6.15
N VAL A 232 19.45 12.10 -6.74
CA VAL A 232 19.90 10.72 -6.98
C VAL A 232 20.88 10.65 -8.15
N ALA A 233 20.65 11.42 -9.23
CA ALA A 233 21.55 11.51 -10.38
C ALA A 233 22.93 12.08 -10.01
N ALA A 234 23.04 12.85 -8.93
CA ALA A 234 24.30 13.33 -8.39
C ALA A 234 25.07 12.29 -7.54
N GLN A 235 24.46 11.15 -7.18
CA GLN A 235 25.14 10.12 -6.39
C GLN A 235 26.00 9.21 -7.25
N ALA A 236 26.96 8.50 -6.64
CA ALA A 236 27.76 7.50 -7.34
C ALA A 236 26.91 6.31 -7.81
N ALA A 237 27.27 5.74 -8.96
CA ALA A 237 26.71 4.46 -9.42
C ALA A 237 27.24 3.28 -8.56
N PRO A 238 26.51 2.15 -8.49
CA PRO A 238 25.21 1.90 -9.13
C PRO A 238 24.06 2.58 -8.39
N ARG A 239 23.08 3.07 -9.16
CA ARG A 239 21.84 3.67 -8.67
C ARG A 239 20.68 2.74 -8.98
N LEU A 240 19.72 2.65 -8.06
CA LEU A 240 18.56 1.77 -8.17
C LEU A 240 17.26 2.58 -8.15
N MET A 241 16.17 1.96 -8.54
CA MET A 241 14.83 2.53 -8.42
C MET A 241 13.91 1.59 -7.66
N ALA A 242 13.06 2.16 -6.82
CA ALA A 242 11.92 1.48 -6.24
C ALA A 242 10.63 2.19 -6.65
N VAL A 243 9.68 1.45 -7.22
CA VAL A 243 8.34 1.93 -7.50
C VAL A 243 7.40 1.41 -6.42
N ASN A 244 6.69 2.32 -5.79
CA ASN A 244 5.70 2.04 -4.78
C ASN A 244 4.29 1.95 -5.39
N ILE A 245 3.75 0.72 -5.42
CA ILE A 245 2.35 0.38 -5.72
C ILE A 245 1.72 -0.34 -4.50
N ASP A 246 2.18 -0.02 -3.30
CA ASP A 246 1.56 -0.40 -2.04
C ASP A 246 0.52 0.64 -1.64
N GLU A 247 -0.54 0.73 -2.44
CA GLU A 247 -1.66 1.66 -2.27
C GLU A 247 -2.54 1.24 -1.08
N GLY A 248 -1.97 1.28 0.13
CA GLY A 248 -2.58 0.78 1.36
C GLY A 248 -3.43 1.81 2.11
N GLU A 249 -3.30 3.10 1.81
CA GLU A 249 -4.03 4.18 2.49
C GLU A 249 -5.54 4.03 2.28
N PRO A 250 -6.35 3.83 3.35
CA PRO A 250 -7.79 3.67 3.23
C PRO A 250 -8.45 4.81 2.45
N GLY A 251 -9.26 4.44 1.45
CA GLY A 251 -9.88 5.39 0.52
C GLY A 251 -9.09 5.62 -0.77
N THR A 252 -7.85 5.16 -0.89
CA THR A 252 -7.03 5.30 -2.10
C THR A 252 -7.22 4.10 -3.02
N PHE A 253 -7.48 4.35 -4.31
CA PHE A 253 -7.62 3.30 -5.34
C PHE A 253 -7.30 3.81 -6.76
N LYS A 254 -6.65 4.97 -6.88
CA LYS A 254 -6.29 5.63 -8.14
C LYS A 254 -5.19 4.88 -8.89
N ASP A 255 -4.20 4.36 -8.18
CA ASP A 255 -3.08 3.64 -8.77
C ASP A 255 -3.60 2.32 -9.36
N ARG A 256 -4.43 1.58 -8.62
CA ARG A 256 -5.13 0.41 -9.16
C ARG A 256 -5.96 0.75 -10.40
N THR A 257 -6.78 1.80 -10.35
CA THR A 257 -7.66 2.16 -11.47
C THR A 257 -6.89 2.47 -12.75
N TYR A 258 -5.75 3.14 -12.66
CA TYR A 258 -4.90 3.37 -13.83
C TYR A 258 -4.15 2.10 -14.25
N LEU A 259 -3.58 1.37 -13.29
CA LEU A 259 -2.83 0.15 -13.55
C LEU A 259 -3.68 -0.92 -14.24
N GLU A 260 -4.94 -1.11 -13.81
CA GLU A 260 -5.90 -2.04 -14.42
C GLU A 260 -6.31 -1.66 -15.85
N ARG A 261 -5.97 -0.46 -16.35
CA ARG A 261 -6.43 0.06 -17.66
C ARG A 261 -5.30 0.35 -18.64
N ASP A 262 -4.23 1.00 -18.19
CA ASP A 262 -3.11 1.45 -19.02
C ASP A 262 -1.79 1.27 -18.26
N PRO A 263 -1.33 0.03 -18.08
CA PRO A 263 -0.10 -0.27 -17.33
C PRO A 263 1.15 0.32 -18.02
N HIS A 264 1.15 0.39 -19.35
CA HIS A 264 2.34 0.78 -20.10
C HIS A 264 2.65 2.26 -20.05
N ARG A 265 1.67 3.13 -19.81
CA ARG A 265 1.91 4.56 -19.59
C ARG A 265 2.79 4.83 -18.38
N PHE A 266 2.51 4.14 -17.27
CA PHE A 266 3.35 4.16 -16.08
C PHE A 266 4.72 3.52 -16.36
N LEU A 267 4.76 2.36 -17.02
CA LEU A 267 6.02 1.67 -17.31
C LEU A 267 6.94 2.50 -18.21
N GLU A 268 6.41 3.20 -19.21
CA GLU A 268 7.18 4.13 -20.04
C GLU A 268 7.75 5.28 -19.20
N GLY A 269 6.94 5.92 -18.36
CA GLY A 269 7.40 6.99 -17.47
C GLY A 269 8.47 6.52 -16.47
N MET A 270 8.34 5.29 -15.96
CA MET A 270 9.33 4.62 -15.12
C MET A 270 10.65 4.42 -15.87
N LEU A 271 10.61 3.93 -17.11
CA LEU A 271 11.81 3.73 -17.93
C LEU A 271 12.50 5.05 -18.32
N ILE A 272 11.72 6.09 -18.61
CA ILE A 272 12.23 7.44 -18.87
C ILE A 272 12.96 7.99 -17.63
N ALA A 273 12.37 7.84 -16.44
CA ALA A 273 13.00 8.23 -15.18
C ALA A 273 14.29 7.44 -14.92
N ALA A 274 14.27 6.12 -15.17
CA ALA A 274 15.43 5.25 -15.02
C ALA A 274 16.57 5.65 -15.96
N TRP A 275 16.25 5.97 -17.23
CA TRP A 275 17.23 6.44 -18.20
C TRP A 275 17.86 7.78 -17.79
N ALA A 276 17.07 8.74 -17.33
CA ALA A 276 17.56 10.07 -16.96
C ALA A 276 18.49 10.07 -15.74
N VAL A 277 18.34 9.09 -14.85
CA VAL A 277 19.09 8.97 -13.60
C VAL A 277 20.18 7.89 -13.67
N ASP A 278 20.35 7.22 -14.80
CA ASP A 278 21.28 6.09 -15.00
C ASP A 278 21.04 4.92 -14.02
N ILE A 279 19.81 4.45 -13.98
CA ILE A 279 19.38 3.36 -13.10
C ILE A 279 19.56 2.02 -13.81
N ALA A 280 20.24 1.09 -13.14
CA ALA A 280 20.50 -0.25 -13.69
C ALA A 280 19.39 -1.27 -13.37
N ASP A 281 18.74 -1.13 -12.22
CA ASP A 281 17.69 -2.03 -11.76
C ASP A 281 16.51 -1.24 -11.19
N VAL A 282 15.31 -1.70 -11.56
CA VAL A 282 14.04 -1.15 -11.08
C VAL A 282 13.26 -2.23 -10.36
N TYR A 283 12.89 -1.97 -9.12
CA TYR A 283 12.09 -2.85 -8.28
C TYR A 283 10.68 -2.27 -8.17
N ILE A 284 9.70 -2.99 -8.70
CA ILE A 284 8.28 -2.62 -8.65
C ILE A 284 7.66 -3.37 -7.48
N TYR A 285 7.26 -2.66 -6.43
CA TYR A 285 6.64 -3.25 -5.25
C TYR A 285 5.12 -3.11 -5.34
N LEU A 286 4.43 -4.25 -5.45
CA LEU A 286 2.98 -4.31 -5.62
C LEU A 286 2.36 -4.97 -4.39
N ARG A 287 1.34 -4.33 -3.81
CA ARG A 287 0.57 -4.92 -2.71
C ARG A 287 -0.08 -6.25 -3.11
N ASP A 288 -0.30 -7.12 -2.14
CA ASP A 288 -0.79 -8.47 -2.41
C ASP A 288 -2.25 -8.49 -2.89
N GLU A 289 -3.07 -7.57 -2.40
CA GLU A 289 -4.50 -7.49 -2.65
C GLU A 289 -4.84 -7.26 -4.14
N TYR A 290 -3.88 -6.77 -4.92
CA TYR A 290 -4.02 -6.46 -6.35
C TYR A 290 -3.65 -7.67 -7.22
N HIS A 291 -4.23 -8.83 -6.92
CA HIS A 291 -3.97 -10.10 -7.60
C HIS A 291 -4.11 -10.03 -9.13
N GLY A 292 -5.19 -9.42 -9.64
CA GLY A 292 -5.41 -9.26 -11.08
C GLY A 292 -4.34 -8.38 -11.74
N CYS A 293 -3.96 -7.28 -11.07
CA CYS A 293 -2.87 -6.41 -11.53
C CYS A 293 -1.53 -7.14 -11.52
N ARG A 294 -1.29 -8.02 -10.54
CA ARG A 294 -0.05 -8.82 -10.46
C ARG A 294 0.09 -9.74 -11.67
N ILE A 295 -0.94 -10.53 -11.96
CA ILE A 295 -0.93 -11.46 -13.11
C ILE A 295 -0.73 -10.67 -14.42
N MET A 296 -1.43 -9.54 -14.56
CA MET A 296 -1.27 -8.66 -15.73
C MET A 296 0.16 -8.09 -15.82
N LEU A 297 0.71 -7.54 -14.74
CA LEU A 297 2.06 -6.96 -14.74
C LEU A 297 3.13 -8.01 -15.00
N GLU A 298 3.02 -9.22 -14.45
CA GLU A 298 3.93 -10.33 -14.75
C GLU A 298 3.96 -10.61 -16.26
N ALA A 299 2.78 -10.66 -16.91
CA ALA A 299 2.67 -10.88 -18.35
C ALA A 299 3.23 -9.71 -19.17
N GLU A 300 2.88 -8.47 -18.84
CA GLU A 300 3.31 -7.29 -19.62
C GLU A 300 4.81 -6.98 -19.43
N LEU A 301 5.37 -7.20 -18.24
CA LEU A 301 6.82 -7.09 -18.00
C LEU A 301 7.59 -8.16 -18.80
N ALA A 302 7.07 -9.39 -18.90
CA ALA A 302 7.68 -10.42 -19.72
C ALA A 302 7.69 -10.04 -21.21
N LYS A 303 6.58 -9.51 -21.74
CA LYS A 303 6.50 -9.00 -23.13
C LYS A 303 7.50 -7.87 -23.37
N LEU A 304 7.57 -6.92 -22.44
CA LEU A 304 8.49 -5.78 -22.51
C LEU A 304 9.97 -6.22 -22.50
N GLN A 305 10.31 -7.26 -21.74
CA GLN A 305 11.66 -7.84 -21.71
C GLN A 305 11.98 -8.65 -22.99
N GLN A 306 11.01 -9.37 -23.55
CA GLN A 306 11.20 -10.18 -24.75
C GLN A 306 11.35 -9.34 -26.02
N ALA A 307 10.61 -8.24 -26.12
CA ALA A 307 10.61 -7.37 -27.30
C ALA A 307 10.76 -5.90 -26.86
N PRO A 308 11.91 -5.48 -26.32
CA PRO A 308 12.06 -4.16 -25.74
C PRO A 308 12.00 -3.04 -26.81
N PRO A 309 11.36 -1.90 -26.53
CA PRO A 309 11.21 -0.80 -27.49
C PRO A 309 12.52 -0.04 -27.76
N VAL A 310 13.54 -0.24 -26.92
CA VAL A 310 14.89 0.32 -27.01
C VAL A 310 15.92 -0.72 -26.53
N ALA A 311 17.17 -0.59 -26.97
CA ALA A 311 18.26 -1.41 -26.46
C ALA A 311 18.63 -1.00 -25.02
N ASN A 312 19.14 -1.94 -24.23
CA ASN A 312 19.68 -1.71 -22.88
C ASN A 312 18.67 -1.19 -21.84
N LEU A 313 17.47 -1.78 -21.78
CA LEU A 313 16.56 -1.52 -20.66
C LEU A 313 17.19 -1.89 -19.31
N PRO A 314 16.84 -1.18 -18.23
CA PRO A 314 17.18 -1.62 -16.88
C PRO A 314 16.54 -2.97 -16.58
N ARG A 315 17.14 -3.72 -15.65
CA ARG A 315 16.56 -4.97 -15.16
C ARG A 315 15.31 -4.66 -14.33
N LEU A 316 14.20 -5.30 -14.67
CA LEU A 316 12.90 -5.06 -14.02
C LEU A 316 12.58 -6.22 -13.08
N HIS A 317 12.30 -5.91 -11.82
CA HIS A 317 11.99 -6.88 -10.78
C HIS A 317 10.63 -6.57 -10.18
N LEU A 318 9.63 -7.44 -10.37
CA LEU A 318 8.36 -7.34 -9.64
C LEU A 318 8.52 -8.00 -8.26
N ARG A 319 8.09 -7.30 -7.21
CA ARG A 319 8.10 -7.76 -5.82
C ARG A 319 6.69 -7.70 -5.26
N ARG A 320 6.17 -8.87 -4.90
CA ARG A 320 4.86 -9.02 -4.25
C ARG A 320 4.99 -8.70 -2.76
N GLY A 321 4.22 -7.72 -2.27
CA GLY A 321 4.03 -7.44 -0.84
C GLY A 321 3.18 -8.52 -0.16
N ALA A 322 2.86 -8.38 1.13
CA ALA A 322 2.14 -9.42 1.88
C ALA A 322 1.15 -8.86 2.92
N GLY A 323 0.50 -7.73 2.60
CA GLY A 323 -0.53 -7.10 3.43
C GLY A 323 0.04 -6.42 4.66
N ALA A 324 0.71 -5.28 4.47
CA ALA A 324 1.20 -4.44 5.58
C ALA A 324 1.23 -2.97 5.12
N TYR A 325 0.30 -2.13 5.59
CA TYR A 325 0.16 -0.72 5.19
C TYR A 325 1.44 0.08 5.37
N ILE A 326 2.22 -0.23 6.42
CA ILE A 326 3.48 0.45 6.69
C ILE A 326 4.51 0.27 5.55
N CYS A 327 4.39 -0.76 4.71
CA CYS A 327 5.24 -0.92 3.54
C CYS A 327 4.96 0.12 2.43
N GLY A 328 3.92 0.94 2.55
CA GLY A 328 3.74 2.14 1.74
C GLY A 328 4.71 3.26 2.09
N GLU A 329 5.36 3.22 3.26
CA GLU A 329 6.45 4.11 3.63
C GLU A 329 7.74 3.75 2.86
N GLU A 330 8.46 4.74 2.34
CA GLU A 330 9.53 4.50 1.36
C GLU A 330 10.61 3.52 1.84
N SER A 331 11.00 3.61 3.12
CA SER A 331 12.12 2.85 3.67
C SER A 331 11.68 1.49 4.22
N ALA A 332 10.44 1.38 4.69
CA ALA A 332 9.79 0.13 5.00
C ALA A 332 9.58 -0.72 3.74
N MET A 333 9.14 -0.11 2.63
CA MET A 333 9.06 -0.76 1.31
C MET A 333 10.41 -1.37 0.90
N ILE A 334 11.48 -0.58 1.04
CA ILE A 334 12.85 -1.02 0.74
C ILE A 334 13.24 -2.21 1.63
N ALA A 335 12.92 -2.17 2.93
CA ALA A 335 13.19 -3.29 3.82
C ALA A 335 12.43 -4.56 3.39
N SER A 336 11.17 -4.40 2.95
CA SER A 336 10.35 -5.48 2.39
C SER A 336 10.96 -6.06 1.11
N ILE A 337 11.37 -5.21 0.15
CA ILE A 337 12.07 -5.64 -1.07
C ILE A 337 13.35 -6.42 -0.74
N GLU A 338 14.07 -6.03 0.31
CA GLU A 338 15.28 -6.70 0.80
C GLU A 338 15.01 -8.00 1.59
N GLY A 339 13.76 -8.47 1.64
CA GLY A 339 13.37 -9.71 2.33
C GLY A 339 13.32 -9.59 3.85
N LYS A 340 13.22 -8.38 4.40
CA LYS A 340 13.16 -8.12 5.84
C LYS A 340 11.75 -7.69 6.24
N ARG A 341 11.49 -7.60 7.55
CA ARG A 341 10.30 -6.91 8.06
C ARG A 341 10.27 -5.47 7.53
N GLY A 342 9.09 -4.99 7.14
CA GLY A 342 8.86 -3.62 6.67
C GLY A 342 8.94 -2.57 7.77
N LEU A 343 10.09 -2.49 8.45
CA LEU A 343 10.35 -1.51 9.50
C LEU A 343 10.96 -0.25 8.87
N PRO A 344 10.37 0.94 9.08
CA PRO A 344 10.96 2.20 8.64
C PRO A 344 12.39 2.38 9.17
N ARG A 345 13.28 2.89 8.31
CA ARG A 345 14.67 3.19 8.66
C ARG A 345 14.74 4.55 9.35
N LEU A 346 15.61 4.66 10.35
CA LEU A 346 15.93 5.94 10.96
C LEU A 346 16.67 6.81 9.92
N ARG A 347 16.23 8.06 9.78
CA ARG A 347 16.84 9.05 8.88
C ARG A 347 17.57 10.11 9.73
N PRO A 348 18.76 10.58 9.32
CA PRO A 348 19.58 10.16 8.17
C PRO A 348 20.31 8.81 8.37
N PRO A 349 20.83 8.15 7.30
CA PRO A 349 20.85 8.60 5.89
C PRO A 349 19.49 8.47 5.19
N TYR A 350 19.26 9.31 4.17
CA TYR A 350 18.06 9.24 3.34
C TYR A 350 18.20 8.17 2.25
N VAL A 351 17.09 7.63 1.75
CA VAL A 351 17.09 6.57 0.71
C VAL A 351 17.74 7.01 -0.60
N ALA A 352 17.70 8.31 -0.90
CA ALA A 352 18.36 8.89 -2.05
C ALA A 352 19.89 8.73 -1.99
N GLN A 353 20.47 8.53 -0.80
CA GLN A 353 21.89 8.27 -0.58
C GLN A 353 22.15 6.78 -0.30
N VAL A 354 21.36 6.18 0.61
CA VAL A 354 21.51 4.79 1.06
C VAL A 354 20.14 4.14 1.14
N GLY A 355 19.68 3.60 0.01
CA GLY A 355 18.37 2.95 -0.15
C GLY A 355 18.50 1.43 -0.30
N LEU A 356 17.93 0.90 -1.39
CA LEU A 356 17.95 -0.52 -1.75
C LEU A 356 19.37 -1.04 -1.77
N PHE A 357 19.62 -2.11 -1.01
CA PHE A 357 20.92 -2.79 -0.94
C PHE A 357 22.08 -1.83 -0.63
N ASN A 358 21.79 -0.77 0.12
CA ASN A 358 22.71 0.32 0.46
C ASN A 358 23.20 1.17 -0.73
N HIS A 359 22.49 1.15 -1.85
CA HIS A 359 22.76 2.00 -3.00
C HIS A 359 21.82 3.22 -3.06
N PRO A 360 22.26 4.34 -3.65
CA PRO A 360 21.39 5.47 -3.96
C PRO A 360 20.13 5.02 -4.69
N THR A 361 18.96 5.36 -4.15
CA THR A 361 17.69 4.85 -4.67
C THR A 361 16.70 5.96 -4.99
N LEU A 362 16.22 5.97 -6.23
CA LEU A 362 15.09 6.78 -6.65
C LEU A 362 13.78 6.08 -6.26
N VAL A 363 13.01 6.67 -5.35
CA VAL A 363 11.69 6.13 -4.95
C VAL A 363 10.56 7.00 -5.48
N HIS A 364 9.63 6.39 -6.21
CA HIS A 364 8.42 7.06 -6.72
C HIS A 364 7.17 6.22 -6.52
N ASN A 365 6.04 6.90 -6.30
CA ASN A 365 4.71 6.30 -6.41
C ASN A 365 4.34 6.10 -7.90
N PHE A 366 3.48 5.11 -8.17
CA PHE A 366 2.93 4.81 -9.49
C PHE A 366 2.46 6.07 -10.26
N GLU A 367 1.55 6.87 -9.70
CA GLU A 367 0.92 8.00 -10.41
C GLU A 367 1.95 9.07 -10.78
N THR A 368 2.99 9.24 -9.95
CA THR A 368 4.06 10.20 -10.25
C THR A 368 4.76 9.84 -11.56
N LEU A 369 4.98 8.55 -11.81
CA LEU A 369 5.62 8.07 -13.03
C LEU A 369 4.63 7.99 -14.20
N TYR A 370 3.35 7.74 -13.93
CA TYR A 370 2.28 7.77 -14.94
C TYR A 370 2.23 9.10 -15.71
N TRP A 371 2.49 10.23 -15.05
CA TRP A 371 2.49 11.55 -15.69
C TRP A 371 3.78 11.91 -16.45
N VAL A 372 4.86 11.16 -16.28
CA VAL A 372 6.17 11.50 -16.87
C VAL A 372 6.11 11.50 -18.40
N SER A 373 5.47 10.50 -19.02
CA SER A 373 5.39 10.40 -20.47
C SER A 373 4.60 11.56 -21.09
N ASP A 374 3.49 11.97 -20.49
CA ASP A 374 2.75 13.16 -20.94
C ASP A 374 3.56 14.44 -20.78
N LEU A 375 4.27 14.60 -19.67
CA LEU A 375 5.10 15.78 -19.42
C LEU A 375 6.19 15.89 -20.48
N VAL A 376 6.86 14.78 -20.82
CA VAL A 376 7.86 14.73 -21.90
C VAL A 376 7.22 15.12 -23.24
N LYS A 377 6.03 14.58 -23.53
CA LYS A 377 5.34 14.79 -24.81
C LYS A 377 4.74 16.18 -24.98
N LYS A 378 4.16 16.75 -23.92
CA LYS A 378 3.34 17.98 -23.97
C LYS A 378 4.02 19.20 -23.33
N GLY A 379 5.11 18.99 -22.60
CA GLY A 379 5.84 20.03 -21.88
C GLY A 379 5.21 20.41 -20.53
N SER A 380 5.99 21.11 -19.70
CA SER A 380 5.60 21.56 -18.35
C SER A 380 4.46 22.57 -18.36
N ALA A 381 4.37 23.41 -19.39
CA ALA A 381 3.31 24.42 -19.53
C ALA A 381 1.90 23.79 -19.60
N TRP A 382 1.77 22.65 -20.29
CA TRP A 382 0.50 21.91 -20.37
C TRP A 382 0.01 21.46 -18.99
N PHE A 383 0.91 21.00 -18.12
CA PHE A 383 0.52 20.60 -16.77
C PHE A 383 0.16 21.82 -15.92
N LYS A 384 0.91 22.92 -16.07
CA LYS A 384 0.74 24.14 -15.26
C LYS A 384 -0.49 24.97 -15.59
N GLN A 385 -0.99 24.90 -16.83
CA GLN A 385 -2.18 25.64 -17.24
C GLN A 385 -3.44 25.17 -16.47
N GLU A 386 -3.40 23.95 -15.96
CA GLU A 386 -4.44 23.36 -15.12
C GLU A 386 -4.26 23.84 -13.68
N GLY A 387 -5.36 23.93 -12.93
CA GLY A 387 -5.36 24.31 -11.52
C GLY A 387 -6.56 25.17 -11.13
N ARG A 388 -6.86 25.23 -9.84
CA ARG A 388 -7.89 26.11 -9.25
C ARG A 388 -7.39 26.71 -7.94
N ASN A 389 -8.03 27.80 -7.53
CA ASN A 389 -7.82 28.42 -6.21
C ASN A 389 -6.34 28.72 -5.90
N GLY A 390 -5.60 29.22 -6.90
CA GLY A 390 -4.19 29.59 -6.77
C GLY A 390 -3.22 28.40 -6.78
N ARG A 391 -3.68 27.19 -7.13
CA ARG A 391 -2.88 25.99 -7.31
C ARG A 391 -2.71 25.67 -8.78
N SER A 392 -1.75 24.80 -9.10
CA SER A 392 -1.37 24.48 -10.48
C SER A 392 -1.08 22.99 -10.62
N GLY A 393 -1.45 22.40 -11.75
CA GLY A 393 -1.31 20.97 -12.04
C GLY A 393 -2.63 20.21 -12.06
N LEU A 394 -2.53 18.94 -12.38
CA LEU A 394 -3.60 17.96 -12.31
C LEU A 394 -3.41 17.00 -11.13
N ARG A 395 -4.52 16.47 -10.62
CA ARG A 395 -4.54 15.45 -9.57
C ARG A 395 -5.61 14.40 -9.86
N SER A 396 -5.29 13.15 -9.55
CA SER A 396 -6.27 12.07 -9.54
C SER A 396 -6.79 11.86 -8.13
N PHE A 397 -8.07 12.16 -7.91
CA PHE A 397 -8.75 12.01 -6.63
C PHE A 397 -9.47 10.67 -6.56
N SER A 398 -9.19 9.87 -5.53
CA SER A 398 -9.99 8.69 -5.20
C SER A 398 -11.17 9.12 -4.34
N VAL A 399 -12.38 9.17 -4.89
CA VAL A 399 -13.57 9.67 -4.19
C VAL A 399 -14.48 8.51 -3.80
N SER A 400 -14.76 8.36 -2.50
CA SER A 400 -15.65 7.31 -1.97
C SER A 400 -16.52 7.81 -0.81
N GLY A 401 -17.35 6.94 -0.22
CA GLY A 401 -18.30 7.31 0.82
C GLY A 401 -19.65 7.74 0.24
N ARG A 402 -20.30 8.75 0.84
CA ARG A 402 -21.68 9.18 0.54
C ARG A 402 -21.83 10.05 -0.72
N VAL A 403 -21.21 9.66 -1.82
CA VAL A 403 -21.35 10.32 -3.13
C VAL A 403 -22.20 9.50 -4.09
N SER A 404 -22.82 10.16 -5.08
CA SER A 404 -23.66 9.51 -6.09
C SER A 404 -22.86 8.57 -6.99
N LYS A 405 -21.66 8.99 -7.39
CA LYS A 405 -20.74 8.22 -8.23
C LYS A 405 -19.37 8.17 -7.54
N PRO A 406 -19.08 7.14 -6.74
CA PRO A 406 -17.72 6.96 -6.24
C PRO A 406 -16.80 6.49 -7.39
N GLY A 407 -15.55 6.93 -7.38
CA GLY A 407 -14.62 6.67 -8.48
C GLY A 407 -13.35 7.50 -8.43
N VAL A 408 -12.51 7.35 -9.47
CA VAL A 408 -11.28 8.12 -9.63
C VAL A 408 -11.52 9.24 -10.63
N TYR A 409 -11.22 10.47 -10.21
CA TYR A 409 -11.47 11.67 -11.00
C TYR A 409 -10.19 12.45 -11.21
N LEU A 410 -9.85 12.68 -12.49
CA LEU A 410 -8.79 13.61 -12.86
C LEU A 410 -9.36 15.03 -12.82
N ALA A 411 -8.90 15.84 -11.88
CA ALA A 411 -9.36 17.20 -11.68
C ALA A 411 -8.19 18.18 -11.47
N PRO A 412 -8.40 19.49 -11.65
CA PRO A 412 -7.41 20.50 -11.35
C PRO A 412 -6.93 20.44 -9.89
N ALA A 413 -5.62 20.56 -9.67
CA ALA A 413 -5.08 20.74 -8.33
C ALA A 413 -5.71 21.99 -7.69
N GLY A 414 -6.04 21.91 -6.40
CA GLY A 414 -6.67 23.02 -5.66
C GLY A 414 -8.18 23.14 -5.83
N ILE A 415 -8.84 22.23 -6.56
CA ILE A 415 -10.30 22.07 -6.50
C ILE A 415 -10.75 21.88 -5.04
N SER A 416 -11.90 22.42 -4.67
CA SER A 416 -12.50 22.20 -3.35
C SER A 416 -13.28 20.87 -3.29
N VAL A 417 -13.56 20.35 -2.10
CA VAL A 417 -14.34 19.10 -2.00
C VAL A 417 -15.78 19.29 -2.50
N THR A 418 -16.35 20.48 -2.31
CA THR A 418 -17.69 20.80 -2.83
C THR A 418 -17.72 20.75 -4.36
N GLU A 419 -16.76 21.42 -5.02
CA GLU A 419 -16.65 21.36 -6.49
C GLU A 419 -16.39 19.93 -6.98
N LEU A 420 -15.52 19.17 -6.30
CA LEU A 420 -15.22 17.79 -6.66
C LEU A 420 -16.47 16.88 -6.58
N ILE A 421 -17.28 17.03 -5.53
CA ILE A 421 -18.52 16.28 -5.36
C ILE A 421 -19.53 16.65 -6.44
N GLU A 422 -19.79 17.93 -6.66
CA GLU A 422 -20.84 18.41 -7.57
C GLU A 422 -20.47 18.22 -9.05
N GLU A 423 -19.24 18.58 -9.45
CA GLU A 423 -18.83 18.59 -10.85
C GLU A 423 -18.39 17.21 -11.37
N TYR A 424 -17.84 16.36 -10.49
CA TYR A 424 -17.22 15.08 -10.90
C TYR A 424 -17.95 13.85 -10.33
N ALA A 425 -18.26 13.85 -9.02
CA ALA A 425 -18.89 12.70 -8.36
C ALA A 425 -20.43 12.65 -8.52
N GLY A 426 -21.02 13.61 -9.24
CA GLY A 426 -22.45 13.65 -9.52
C GLY A 426 -23.32 14.01 -8.31
N GLY A 427 -22.76 14.77 -7.36
CA GLY A 427 -23.41 15.19 -6.13
C GLY A 427 -23.35 14.14 -5.01
N MET A 428 -23.99 14.47 -3.89
CA MET A 428 -24.19 13.54 -2.77
C MET A 428 -25.10 12.37 -3.17
N GLN A 429 -24.96 11.24 -2.48
CA GLN A 429 -25.91 10.14 -2.58
C GLN A 429 -27.34 10.62 -2.24
N GLY A 430 -28.37 10.07 -2.87
CA GLY A 430 -29.76 10.52 -2.68
C GLY A 430 -30.22 10.48 -1.21
N GLY A 431 -30.70 11.61 -0.68
CA GLY A 431 -31.09 11.75 0.74
C GLY A 431 -29.95 12.14 1.68
N HIS A 432 -28.71 12.23 1.18
CA HIS A 432 -27.54 12.60 1.96
C HIS A 432 -27.16 14.07 1.74
N GLN A 433 -26.65 14.70 2.80
CA GLN A 433 -26.08 16.06 2.79
C GLN A 433 -24.67 16.00 3.36
N LEU A 434 -23.74 16.75 2.76
CA LEU A 434 -22.34 16.77 3.19
C LEU A 434 -22.24 17.19 4.66
N TYR A 435 -21.59 16.38 5.48
CA TYR A 435 -21.37 16.65 6.90
C TYR A 435 -19.89 16.81 7.23
N ALA A 436 -19.08 15.88 6.73
CA ALA A 436 -17.64 15.88 6.90
C ALA A 436 -16.95 15.17 5.72
N TYR A 437 -15.63 15.32 5.64
CA TYR A 437 -14.82 14.61 4.66
C TYR A 437 -13.41 14.37 5.20
N LEU A 438 -12.82 13.27 4.76
CA LEU A 438 -11.39 12.99 4.93
C LEU A 438 -10.71 13.45 3.64
N PRO A 439 -9.80 14.43 3.65
CA PRO A 439 -9.17 14.92 2.42
C PRO A 439 -8.06 14.01 1.88
N GLY A 440 -7.48 13.13 2.70
CA GLY A 440 -6.30 12.34 2.35
C GLY A 440 -6.29 10.94 2.97
N GLY A 441 -7.45 10.29 3.04
CA GLY A 441 -7.62 8.96 3.63
C GLY A 441 -7.58 8.95 5.15
N ALA A 442 -7.25 7.79 5.73
CA ALA A 442 -7.13 7.60 7.18
C ALA A 442 -6.10 8.56 7.81
N SER A 443 -4.99 8.83 7.12
CA SER A 443 -3.93 9.68 7.68
C SER A 443 -4.21 11.19 7.54
N GLY A 444 -5.10 11.58 6.62
CA GLY A 444 -5.37 12.98 6.28
C GLY A 444 -6.18 13.80 7.29
N GLY A 445 -6.81 13.17 8.30
CA GLY A 445 -7.69 13.83 9.28
C GLY A 445 -9.15 13.98 8.79
N ILE A 446 -9.98 14.70 9.55
CA ILE A 446 -11.42 14.87 9.28
C ILE A 446 -11.78 16.36 9.28
N LEU A 447 -12.39 16.86 8.20
CA LEU A 447 -12.81 18.25 8.08
C LEU A 447 -14.34 18.34 7.99
N PRO A 448 -14.97 19.34 8.63
CA PRO A 448 -16.41 19.57 8.53
C PRO A 448 -16.78 20.17 7.17
N ALA A 449 -18.05 20.02 6.78
CA ALA A 449 -18.62 20.60 5.56
C ALA A 449 -18.41 22.12 5.46
N SER A 450 -18.36 22.84 6.60
CA SER A 450 -18.09 24.28 6.65
C SER A 450 -16.72 24.68 6.08
N LEU A 451 -15.77 23.73 6.04
CA LEU A 451 -14.44 23.91 5.42
C LEU A 451 -14.38 23.31 4.01
N GLY A 452 -15.51 22.93 3.41
CA GLY A 452 -15.55 22.27 2.10
C GLY A 452 -15.09 23.12 0.92
N HIS A 453 -14.88 24.43 1.14
CA HIS A 453 -14.34 25.38 0.16
C HIS A 453 -12.81 25.39 0.10
N LEU A 454 -12.11 24.72 1.03
CA LEU A 454 -10.65 24.74 1.08
C LEU A 454 -10.04 24.05 -0.14
N PRO A 455 -8.95 24.61 -0.73
CA PRO A 455 -8.28 23.99 -1.87
C PRO A 455 -7.64 22.64 -1.51
N LEU A 456 -7.96 21.60 -2.28
CA LEU A 456 -7.37 20.27 -2.15
C LEU A 456 -6.06 20.19 -2.94
N ASP A 457 -4.93 20.47 -2.28
CA ASP A 457 -3.58 20.26 -2.81
C ASP A 457 -2.55 20.18 -1.66
N PHE A 458 -1.29 19.94 -1.98
CA PHE A 458 -0.24 19.97 -0.97
C PHE A 458 -0.06 21.36 -0.36
N ASP A 459 0.29 21.39 0.92
CA ASP A 459 0.63 22.60 1.68
C ASP A 459 -0.57 23.55 1.94
N THR A 460 -1.80 23.07 1.81
CA THR A 460 -3.03 23.86 2.05
C THR A 460 -3.75 23.51 3.35
N LEU A 461 -3.79 22.23 3.75
CA LEU A 461 -4.65 21.75 4.83
C LEU A 461 -3.95 21.65 6.20
N GLN A 462 -2.62 21.81 6.26
CA GLN A 462 -1.84 21.61 7.49
C GLN A 462 -2.24 22.58 8.61
N ALA A 463 -2.61 23.81 8.28
CA ALA A 463 -3.13 24.79 9.25
C ALA A 463 -4.45 24.33 9.92
N HIS A 464 -5.16 23.41 9.28
CA HIS A 464 -6.40 22.81 9.76
C HIS A 464 -6.17 21.45 10.44
N GLY A 465 -4.91 21.05 10.67
CA GLY A 465 -4.56 19.75 11.27
C GLY A 465 -4.70 18.56 10.32
N CYS A 466 -4.86 18.82 9.02
CA CYS A 466 -5.11 17.82 7.99
C CYS A 466 -4.07 17.90 6.87
N PHE A 467 -4.07 16.93 5.97
CA PHE A 467 -3.28 16.99 4.74
C PHE A 467 -3.93 16.18 3.62
N ILE A 468 -3.60 16.51 2.36
CA ILE A 468 -4.22 15.90 1.18
C ILE A 468 -3.74 14.46 0.92
N GLY A 469 -2.52 14.14 1.33
CA GLY A 469 -1.98 12.78 1.25
C GLY A 469 -2.02 12.24 -0.18
N SER A 470 -2.53 11.02 -0.34
CA SER A 470 -2.72 10.33 -1.62
C SER A 470 -3.91 10.85 -2.44
N ALA A 471 -4.54 11.96 -2.03
CA ALA A 471 -5.79 12.49 -2.59
C ALA A 471 -6.96 11.49 -2.50
N ALA A 472 -6.99 10.70 -1.43
CA ALA A 472 -8.13 9.88 -1.05
C ALA A 472 -9.18 10.71 -0.31
N VAL A 473 -10.29 11.01 -0.99
CA VAL A 473 -11.40 11.77 -0.44
C VAL A 473 -12.52 10.83 -0.02
N ILE A 474 -12.76 10.72 1.28
CA ILE A 474 -13.88 9.94 1.83
C ILE A 474 -14.95 10.90 2.35
N VAL A 475 -16.14 10.84 1.76
CA VAL A 475 -17.25 11.76 2.05
C VAL A 475 -18.21 11.15 3.07
N LEU A 476 -18.52 11.91 4.12
CA LEU A 476 -19.47 11.57 5.18
C LEU A 476 -20.71 12.46 5.06
N SER A 477 -21.87 11.90 5.38
CA SER A 477 -23.12 12.65 5.42
C SER A 477 -23.64 12.88 6.84
N GLN A 478 -24.74 13.62 6.94
CA GLN A 478 -25.47 13.90 8.18
C GLN A 478 -25.97 12.65 8.94
N HIS A 479 -25.84 11.46 8.35
CA HIS A 479 -26.19 10.18 8.98
C HIS A 479 -24.96 9.43 9.52
N ASP A 480 -23.76 9.92 9.24
CA ASP A 480 -22.50 9.36 9.70
C ASP A 480 -21.95 10.20 10.88
N SER A 481 -20.98 9.66 11.63
CA SER A 481 -20.39 10.32 12.80
C SER A 481 -18.88 10.47 12.66
N ALA A 482 -18.36 11.65 13.01
CA ALA A 482 -16.92 11.90 13.04
C ALA A 482 -16.22 11.09 14.15
N ILE A 483 -16.89 10.86 15.29
CA ILE A 483 -16.41 9.96 16.35
C ILE A 483 -16.25 8.52 15.84
N THR A 484 -17.26 7.99 15.15
CA THR A 484 -17.19 6.63 14.59
C THR A 484 -16.08 6.52 13.55
N ALA A 485 -15.93 7.53 12.68
CA ALA A 485 -14.83 7.57 11.73
C ALA A 485 -13.46 7.59 12.41
N ALA A 486 -13.26 8.43 13.43
CA ALA A 486 -12.01 8.47 14.19
C ALA A 486 -11.71 7.13 14.89
N ARG A 487 -12.72 6.44 15.44
CA ARG A 487 -12.56 5.10 16.03
C ARG A 487 -12.12 4.07 14.99
N ASN A 488 -12.74 4.06 13.81
CA ASN A 488 -12.34 3.17 12.71
C ASN A 488 -10.87 3.41 12.31
N MET A 489 -10.49 4.67 12.10
CA MET A 489 -9.13 5.05 11.68
C MET A 489 -8.09 4.72 12.76
N MET A 490 -8.39 4.94 14.04
CA MET A 490 -7.50 4.57 15.14
C MET A 490 -7.36 3.05 15.31
N ALA A 491 -8.44 2.28 15.07
CA ALA A 491 -8.37 0.83 15.04
C ALA A 491 -7.44 0.34 13.91
N PHE A 492 -7.55 0.96 12.73
CA PHE A 492 -6.63 0.73 11.61
C PHE A 492 -5.18 1.06 11.98
N PHE A 493 -4.87 2.25 12.53
CA PHE A 493 -3.49 2.60 12.89
C PHE A 493 -2.89 1.72 13.98
N LYS A 494 -3.70 1.28 14.95
CA LYS A 494 -3.27 0.30 15.95
C LYS A 494 -2.89 -1.03 15.29
N TYR A 495 -3.71 -1.50 14.34
CA TYR A 495 -3.49 -2.76 13.64
C TYR A 495 -2.25 -2.70 12.72
N GLU A 496 -2.06 -1.60 12.00
CA GLU A 496 -1.00 -1.42 11.00
C GLU A 496 0.32 -0.85 11.53
N SER A 497 0.39 -0.50 12.82
CA SER A 497 1.63 -0.05 13.45
C SER A 497 2.68 -1.17 13.39
N CYS A 498 3.82 -0.91 12.74
CA CYS A 498 4.95 -1.85 12.67
C CYS A 498 5.57 -2.24 14.02
N GLY A 499 5.20 -1.54 15.11
CA GLY A 499 5.62 -1.88 16.47
C GLY A 499 7.03 -1.43 16.86
N GLN A 500 7.75 -0.71 15.99
CA GLN A 500 9.14 -0.32 16.20
C GLN A 500 9.32 0.76 17.28
N CYS A 501 8.58 1.87 17.21
CA CYS A 501 8.72 2.98 18.15
C CYS A 501 7.59 2.97 19.20
N THR A 502 7.96 3.21 20.46
CA THR A 502 7.03 3.29 21.59
C THR A 502 5.85 4.24 21.39
N PRO A 503 6.05 5.51 20.97
CA PRO A 503 4.94 6.46 20.83
C PRO A 503 3.88 5.97 19.84
N CYS A 504 4.28 5.41 18.71
CA CYS A 504 3.32 4.83 17.75
C CYS A 504 2.69 3.54 18.28
N ARG A 505 3.49 2.56 18.72
CA ARG A 505 3.02 1.22 19.12
C ARG A 505 2.05 1.28 20.30
N VAL A 506 2.42 2.04 21.33
CA VAL A 506 1.64 2.13 22.57
C VAL A 506 0.61 3.26 22.46
N GLY A 507 0.96 4.36 21.79
CA GLY A 507 0.06 5.51 21.68
C GLY A 507 -1.16 5.25 20.83
N THR A 508 -1.04 4.58 19.68
CA THR A 508 -2.23 4.19 18.89
C THR A 508 -3.18 3.30 19.69
N ALA A 509 -2.65 2.34 20.44
CA ALA A 509 -3.44 1.47 21.32
C ALA A 509 -4.12 2.25 22.45
N LYS A 510 -3.40 3.16 23.12
CA LYS A 510 -3.93 3.94 24.23
C LYS A 510 -4.95 4.97 23.77
N ALA A 511 -4.69 5.66 22.67
CA ALA A 511 -5.62 6.61 22.06
C ALA A 511 -6.93 5.91 21.69
N LEU A 512 -6.87 4.73 21.05
CA LEU A 512 -8.07 3.94 20.73
C LEU A 512 -8.88 3.58 21.98
N GLU A 513 -8.21 3.13 23.05
CA GLU A 513 -8.86 2.83 24.34
C GLU A 513 -9.60 4.05 24.90
N LEU A 514 -8.97 5.22 24.91
CA LEU A 514 -9.54 6.48 25.43
C LEU A 514 -10.76 6.92 24.61
N ILE A 515 -10.66 6.91 23.28
CA ILE A 515 -11.78 7.34 22.42
C ILE A 515 -12.92 6.30 22.36
N SER A 516 -12.68 5.08 22.80
CA SER A 516 -13.71 4.03 22.91
C SER A 516 -14.61 4.25 24.13
N GLN A 517 -14.21 5.11 25.07
CA GLN A 517 -15.05 5.51 26.19
C GLN A 517 -16.11 6.52 25.73
N GLN A 518 -17.14 6.68 26.55
CA GLN A 518 -18.21 7.66 26.32
C GLN A 518 -17.70 9.09 26.48
N ALA A 519 -16.95 9.35 27.55
CA ALA A 519 -16.29 10.62 27.80
C ALA A 519 -14.79 10.51 27.48
N TRP A 520 -14.29 11.39 26.62
CA TRP A 520 -12.88 11.40 26.24
C TRP A 520 -12.04 12.21 27.22
N ASP A 521 -10.90 11.67 27.65
CA ASP A 521 -9.88 12.42 28.39
C ASP A 521 -9.08 13.30 27.41
N ILE A 522 -9.62 14.47 27.08
CA ILE A 522 -9.05 15.40 26.09
C ILE A 522 -7.64 15.86 26.47
N PRO A 523 -7.34 16.27 27.72
CA PRO A 523 -5.97 16.62 28.11
C PRO A 523 -4.96 15.50 27.85
N LEU A 524 -5.29 14.26 28.25
CA LEU A 524 -4.40 13.12 28.02
C LEU A 524 -4.26 12.78 26.53
N LEU A 525 -5.34 12.90 25.76
CA LEU A 525 -5.30 12.71 24.31
C LEU A 525 -4.37 13.74 23.64
N ASN A 526 -4.42 15.02 24.05
CA ASN A 526 -3.53 16.05 23.52
C ASN A 526 -2.04 15.75 23.83
N ASP A 527 -1.73 15.35 25.06
CA ASP A 527 -0.37 14.95 25.45
C ASP A 527 0.12 13.76 24.62
N LEU A 528 -0.77 12.79 24.38
CA LEU A 528 -0.46 11.62 23.57
C LEU A 528 -0.26 11.96 22.09
N SER A 529 -1.13 12.81 21.53
CA SER A 529 -1.01 13.33 20.16
C SER A 529 0.32 14.03 19.95
N ALA A 530 0.74 14.88 20.90
CA ALA A 530 2.04 15.57 20.85
C ALA A 530 3.21 14.57 20.87
N ALA A 531 3.22 13.62 21.81
CA ALA A 531 4.26 12.59 21.90
C ALA A 531 4.36 11.73 20.62
N MET A 532 3.21 11.40 20.03
CA MET A 532 3.14 10.66 18.77
C MET A 532 3.71 11.45 17.58
N ARG A 533 3.37 12.73 17.46
CA ARG A 533 3.88 13.64 16.41
C ARG A 533 5.39 13.88 16.54
N ASP A 534 5.89 14.10 17.75
CA ASP A 534 7.27 14.53 17.95
C ASP A 534 8.27 13.37 17.97
N ALA A 535 7.88 12.19 18.45
CA ALA A 535 8.81 11.09 18.73
C ALA A 535 8.62 9.83 17.85
N SER A 536 7.66 9.84 16.91
CA SER A 536 7.52 8.73 15.95
C SER A 536 8.56 8.78 14.84
N ILE A 537 9.11 7.62 14.50
CA ILE A 537 10.17 7.47 13.46
C ILE A 537 9.67 7.84 12.06
N CYS A 538 8.39 7.56 11.77
CA CYS A 538 7.81 7.68 10.45
C CYS A 538 6.43 8.37 10.46
N GLY A 539 5.94 8.69 9.27
CA GLY A 539 4.71 9.44 9.07
C GLY A 539 3.45 8.76 9.64
N LEU A 540 3.39 7.44 9.74
CA LEU A 540 2.24 6.73 10.31
C LEU A 540 1.98 7.19 11.75
N GLY A 541 2.98 7.08 12.62
CA GLY A 541 2.84 7.49 14.02
C GLY A 541 2.61 9.00 14.19
N GLN A 542 3.15 9.81 13.28
CA GLN A 542 2.98 11.27 13.30
C GLN A 542 1.57 11.71 12.86
N ALA A 543 0.96 10.99 11.92
CA ALA A 543 -0.35 11.31 11.36
C ALA A 543 -1.51 10.60 12.08
N ALA A 544 -1.26 9.47 12.74
CA ALA A 544 -2.28 8.68 13.43
C ALA A 544 -3.19 9.50 14.38
N PRO A 545 -2.71 10.53 15.11
CA PRO A 545 -3.58 11.33 15.97
C PRO A 545 -4.53 12.29 15.23
N ASN A 546 -4.31 12.57 13.93
CA ASN A 546 -5.08 13.55 13.17
C ASN A 546 -6.61 13.37 13.28
N PRO A 547 -7.18 12.16 13.12
CA PRO A 547 -8.64 11.98 13.19
C PRO A 547 -9.20 12.37 14.56
N VAL A 548 -8.48 12.06 15.64
CA VAL A 548 -8.88 12.38 17.02
C VAL A 548 -8.83 13.88 17.27
N ASP A 549 -7.71 14.51 16.90
CA ASP A 549 -7.50 15.95 17.07
C ASP A 549 -8.56 16.75 16.28
N CYS A 550 -8.92 16.27 15.08
CA CYS A 550 -9.99 16.84 14.26
C CYS A 550 -11.37 16.73 14.92
N VAL A 551 -11.71 15.60 15.53
CA VAL A 551 -12.98 15.45 16.27
C VAL A 551 -13.05 16.45 17.43
N ILE A 552 -11.99 16.53 18.23
CA ILE A 552 -11.92 17.47 19.37
C ILE A 552 -12.09 18.92 18.88
N ARG A 553 -11.45 19.28 17.76
CA ARG A 553 -11.44 20.65 17.24
C ARG A 553 -12.74 21.05 16.53
N TYR A 554 -13.30 20.17 15.70
CA TYR A 554 -14.34 20.52 14.75
C TYR A 554 -15.71 19.90 15.04
N PHE A 555 -15.76 18.84 15.86
CA PHE A 555 -16.99 18.12 16.20
C PHE A 555 -17.20 18.00 17.73
N PRO A 556 -16.98 19.04 18.54
CA PRO A 556 -17.13 18.96 19.99
C PRO A 556 -18.57 18.65 20.42
N HIS A 557 -19.57 18.98 19.59
CA HIS A 557 -20.97 18.65 19.84
C HIS A 557 -21.23 17.14 19.84
N GLU A 558 -20.48 16.34 19.06
CA GLU A 558 -20.60 14.87 19.10
C GLU A 558 -20.08 14.28 20.42
N LEU A 559 -19.15 14.98 21.09
CA LEU A 559 -18.63 14.55 22.39
C LEU A 559 -19.61 14.84 23.54
N GLN A 560 -20.43 15.88 23.39
CA GLN A 560 -21.40 16.34 24.41
C GLN A 560 -22.72 15.55 24.36
N SER A 561 -23.14 15.09 23.18
CA SER A 561 -24.44 14.42 22.97
C SER A 561 -24.54 13.02 23.56
N THR A 562 -23.45 12.45 24.07
CA THR A 562 -23.48 11.13 24.71
C THR A 562 -24.08 11.15 26.12
N GLY A 563 -24.40 12.32 26.70
CA GLY A 563 -24.98 12.44 28.05
C GLY A 563 -26.52 12.39 28.13
N GLU A 564 -27.25 12.50 27.01
CA GLU A 564 -28.71 12.65 27.02
C GLU A 564 -29.39 11.77 25.96
N SER A 565 -29.36 10.46 26.15
CA SER A 565 -30.40 9.50 25.69
C SER A 565 -30.00 8.07 26.08
N ALA A 566 -30.46 7.66 27.26
CA ALA A 566 -30.58 6.27 27.67
C ALA A 566 -32.03 6.02 28.09
#